data_AF-A0A8T3PXV8-F1
#
_entry.id   AF-A0A8T3PXV8-F1
#
_cell.length_a   1.000
_cell.length_b   1.000
_cell.length_c   1.000
_cell.angle_alpha   90.00
_cell.angle_beta   90.00
_cell.angle_gamma   90.00
#
_symmetry.space_group_name_H-M   'P 1'
#
loop_
_entity.id
_entity.type
_entity.pdbx_description
1 polymer ?
#
loop_
_entity_poly.entity_id
_entity_poly.type
_entity_poly.pdbx_seq_one_letter_code
_entity_poly.pdbx_strand_id
1 'polypeptide(L)'
;MTRILLVAGLVSLVATAAIAITLARSDGASAQVPPPIPPAPPAVPDAPQQLVLKVGDTLRVDGAPLGCQVTRRGGRPVIECRRDGALAGTYAAVMSARSVTVARFRSSRTAQTILTARHGGGWRACSRTARRSRIASLSRGCR
;
A
#
# COMPACT_ATOMS: atom_id res chain seq x y z
N MET A 1 31.87 35.51 -16.46
CA MET A 1 31.45 36.12 -17.74
C MET A 1 30.03 35.63 -18.04
N THR A 2 29.01 36.38 -17.58
CA THR A 2 28.03 37.17 -18.39
C THR A 2 26.89 36.28 -18.93
N ARG A 3 25.56 36.45 -18.71
CA ARG A 3 24.60 37.57 -18.48
C ARG A 3 23.31 36.99 -17.80
N ILE A 4 22.75 37.48 -16.68
CA ILE A 4 21.77 38.57 -16.39
C ILE A 4 20.47 38.63 -17.24
N LEU A 5 19.31 38.73 -16.52
CA LEU A 5 18.05 39.52 -16.73
C LEU A 5 16.73 38.70 -16.93
N LEU A 6 15.81 38.74 -15.95
CA LEU A 6 14.54 39.52 -15.87
C LEU A 6 13.37 38.82 -16.62
N VAL A 7 12.13 38.76 -16.14
CA VAL A 7 11.18 39.87 -16.00
C VAL A 7 9.98 39.42 -15.15
N ALA A 8 9.52 40.34 -14.30
CA ALA A 8 8.31 40.27 -13.49
C ALA A 8 7.06 40.72 -14.27
N GLY A 9 5.86 40.30 -13.82
CA GLY A 9 4.57 40.83 -14.28
C GLY A 9 3.46 39.79 -14.08
N LEU A 10 2.26 40.08 -13.60
CA LEU A 10 1.58 41.36 -13.39
C LEU A 10 0.43 41.15 -12.39
N VAL A 11 0.23 42.16 -11.54
CA VAL A 11 -0.88 42.34 -10.59
C VAL A 11 -2.10 42.89 -11.33
N SER A 12 -3.31 42.42 -11.01
CA SER A 12 -4.62 43.07 -11.25
C SER A 12 -5.67 42.25 -10.47
N LEU A 13 -6.29 42.66 -9.35
CA LEU A 13 -6.90 43.93 -8.91
C LEU A 13 -8.13 44.30 -9.74
N VAL A 14 -9.29 43.72 -9.40
CA VAL A 14 -10.61 44.27 -9.74
C VAL A 14 -11.47 44.28 -8.48
N ALA A 15 -11.82 45.50 -8.11
CA ALA A 15 -12.55 45.87 -6.91
C ALA A 15 -14.07 45.88 -7.16
N THR A 16 -14.79 45.54 -6.09
CA THR A 16 -16.11 46.06 -5.65
C THR A 16 -16.99 46.80 -6.67
N ALA A 17 -18.20 46.25 -6.88
CA ALA A 17 -19.40 47.05 -7.07
C ALA A 17 -20.51 46.50 -6.15
N ALA A 18 -20.85 47.30 -5.15
CA ALA A 18 -22.03 47.14 -4.32
C ALA A 18 -23.26 47.63 -5.10
N ILE A 19 -24.31 46.82 -5.18
CA ILE A 19 -25.66 47.29 -5.50
C ILE A 19 -26.58 46.71 -4.43
N ALA A 20 -27.17 47.62 -3.67
CA ALA A 20 -28.19 47.35 -2.67
C ALA A 20 -29.59 47.43 -3.30
N ILE A 21 -30.54 46.81 -2.59
CA ILE A 21 -32.00 47.02 -2.64
C ILE A 21 -32.78 46.19 -3.67
N THR A 22 -33.37 45.10 -3.18
CA THR A 22 -34.82 44.88 -3.31
C THR A 22 -35.33 44.21 -2.02
N LEU A 23 -35.94 45.03 -1.15
CA LEU A 23 -36.92 44.58 -0.17
C LEU A 23 -38.21 44.20 -0.92
N ALA A 24 -38.72 42.99 -0.68
CA ALA A 24 -40.12 42.58 -0.74
C ALA A 24 -40.29 41.18 -1.36
N ARG A 25 -40.29 40.15 -0.51
CA ARG A 25 -41.32 39.11 -0.56
C ARG A 25 -41.32 38.31 0.75
N SER A 26 -42.17 38.74 1.66
CA SER A 26 -42.69 37.87 2.72
C SER A 26 -43.71 36.94 2.09
N ASP A 27 -43.24 35.91 1.39
CA ASP A 27 -44.07 34.74 1.08
C ASP A 27 -43.77 33.71 2.17
N GLY A 28 -44.80 33.34 2.91
CA GLY A 28 -44.72 32.37 4.00
C GLY A 28 -44.10 31.06 3.52
N ALA A 29 -42.81 30.89 3.77
CA ALA A 29 -42.17 29.59 3.73
C ALA A 29 -42.71 28.81 4.93
N SER A 30 -43.81 28.10 4.73
CA SER A 30 -44.13 26.95 5.56
C SER A 30 -42.90 26.05 5.50
N ALA A 31 -42.11 26.05 6.57
CA ALA A 31 -41.05 25.09 6.76
C ALA A 31 -41.71 23.71 6.72
N GLN A 32 -41.69 23.08 5.55
CA GLN A 32 -41.96 21.66 5.45
C GLN A 32 -40.87 21.00 6.29
N VAL A 33 -41.26 20.49 7.45
CA VAL A 33 -40.39 19.59 8.21
C VAL A 33 -40.00 18.48 7.23
N PRO A 34 -38.71 18.31 6.89
CA PRO A 34 -38.32 17.19 6.05
C PRO A 34 -38.79 15.92 6.75
N PRO A 35 -39.33 14.94 5.99
CA PRO A 35 -39.76 13.69 6.59
C PRO A 35 -38.61 13.11 7.42
N PRO A 36 -38.90 12.49 8.57
CA PRO A 36 -37.86 11.91 9.41
C PRO A 36 -37.02 10.97 8.55
N ILE A 37 -35.71 11.27 8.45
CA ILE A 37 -34.76 10.41 7.75
C ILE A 37 -34.80 9.07 8.49
N PRO A 38 -35.16 7.95 7.83
CA PRO A 38 -35.14 6.66 8.49
C PRO A 38 -33.74 6.41 9.05
N PRO A 39 -33.63 5.77 10.24
CA PRO A 39 -32.33 5.46 10.82
C PRO A 39 -31.50 4.71 9.78
N ALA A 40 -30.26 5.17 9.58
CA ALA A 40 -29.34 4.50 8.67
C ALA A 40 -29.27 3.01 9.04
N PRO A 41 -29.35 2.10 8.06
CA PRO A 41 -29.20 0.68 8.35
C PRO A 41 -27.86 0.48 9.10
N PRO A 42 -27.82 -0.45 10.06
CA PRO A 42 -26.59 -0.74 10.79
C PRO A 42 -25.47 -1.03 9.78
N ALA A 43 -24.31 -0.41 9.97
CA ALA A 43 -23.15 -0.65 9.13
C ALA A 43 -22.87 -2.16 9.12
N VAL A 44 -23.09 -2.79 7.97
CA VAL A 44 -22.70 -4.19 7.78
C VAL A 44 -21.18 -4.21 7.91
N PRO A 45 -20.58 -5.06 8.77
CA PRO A 45 -19.14 -5.22 8.81
C PRO A 45 -18.67 -5.51 7.39
N ASP A 46 -17.67 -4.75 6.90
CA ASP A 46 -17.18 -4.88 5.53
C ASP A 46 -16.90 -6.36 5.23
N ALA A 47 -17.72 -6.95 4.38
CA ALA A 47 -17.51 -8.33 3.95
C ALA A 47 -16.11 -8.44 3.34
N PRO A 48 -15.38 -9.55 3.53
CA PRO A 48 -14.03 -9.71 2.98
C PRO A 48 -14.03 -9.42 1.49
N GLN A 49 -13.41 -8.31 1.08
CA GLN A 49 -13.32 -7.93 -0.33
C GLN A 49 -12.17 -8.68 -0.98
N GLN A 50 -12.46 -9.44 -2.03
CA GLN A 50 -11.42 -10.02 -2.88
C GLN A 50 -10.85 -8.93 -3.79
N LEU A 51 -9.58 -8.59 -3.59
CA LEU A 51 -8.86 -7.65 -4.43
C LEU A 51 -7.97 -8.37 -5.46
N VAL A 52 -8.15 -8.07 -6.74
CA VAL A 52 -7.31 -8.58 -7.81
C VAL A 52 -6.16 -7.61 -8.06
N LEU A 53 -4.93 -8.06 -7.81
CA LEU A 53 -3.71 -7.28 -8.03
C LEU A 53 -3.02 -7.68 -9.34
N LYS A 54 -2.53 -6.69 -10.08
CA LYS A 54 -1.76 -6.81 -11.32
C LYS A 54 -0.29 -6.55 -11.05
N VAL A 55 0.57 -7.06 -11.93
CA VAL A 55 2.00 -6.72 -11.90
C VAL A 55 2.17 -5.21 -12.05
N GLY A 56 2.92 -4.60 -11.13
CA GLY A 56 3.07 -3.15 -11.02
C GLY A 56 2.31 -2.57 -9.83
N ASP A 57 1.30 -3.26 -9.31
CA ASP A 57 0.51 -2.77 -8.18
C ASP A 57 1.31 -2.80 -6.89
N THR A 58 1.02 -1.82 -6.03
CA THR A 58 1.53 -1.73 -4.66
C THR A 58 0.36 -1.67 -3.69
N LEU A 59 0.50 -2.36 -2.55
CA LEU A 59 -0.49 -2.40 -1.49
C LEU A 59 0.16 -1.98 -0.18
N ARG A 60 -0.56 -1.24 0.64
CA ARG A 60 -0.15 -0.88 2.00
C ARG A 60 -1.23 -1.35 2.96
N VAL A 61 -0.81 -1.95 4.07
CA VAL A 61 -1.73 -2.41 5.10
C VAL A 61 -2.00 -1.25 6.05
N ASP A 62 -3.27 -0.87 6.20
CA ASP A 62 -3.64 0.16 7.16
C ASP A 62 -3.40 -0.31 8.60
N GLY A 63 -2.99 0.61 9.48
CA GLY A 63 -2.63 0.29 10.88
C GLY A 63 -1.35 -0.54 11.06
N ALA A 64 -0.66 -0.94 9.99
CA ALA A 64 0.59 -1.70 10.06
C ALA A 64 1.66 -1.13 9.13
N PRO A 65 2.95 -1.11 9.53
CA PRO A 65 4.04 -0.65 8.67
C PRO A 65 4.43 -1.74 7.66
N LEU A 66 3.49 -2.24 6.85
CA LEU A 66 3.70 -3.30 5.87
C LEU A 66 3.28 -2.84 4.47
N GLY A 67 4.24 -2.92 3.55
CA GLY A 67 4.04 -2.66 2.13
C GLY A 67 4.27 -3.93 1.32
N CYS A 68 3.42 -4.15 0.32
CA CYS A 68 3.54 -5.21 -0.65
C CYS A 68 3.61 -4.63 -2.06
N GLN A 69 4.30 -5.32 -2.95
CA GLN A 69 4.30 -5.02 -4.38
C GLN A 69 4.15 -6.28 -5.20
N VAL A 70 3.46 -6.19 -6.34
CA VAL A 70 3.40 -7.28 -7.31
C VAL A 70 4.43 -7.02 -8.40
N THR A 71 5.42 -7.90 -8.49
CA THR A 71 6.54 -7.76 -9.43
C THR A 71 6.77 -9.05 -10.23
N ARG A 72 7.73 -9.04 -11.15
CA ARG A 72 8.20 -10.24 -11.83
C ARG A 72 9.55 -10.69 -11.28
N ARG A 73 9.66 -11.98 -10.93
CA ARG A 73 10.93 -12.65 -10.65
C ARG A 73 11.05 -13.87 -11.55
N GLY A 74 12.14 -13.96 -12.33
CA GLY A 74 12.31 -15.03 -13.32
C GLY A 74 11.15 -15.12 -14.32
N GLY A 75 10.62 -13.97 -14.74
CA GLY A 75 9.49 -13.87 -15.69
C GLY A 75 8.10 -14.17 -15.09
N ARG A 76 7.99 -14.54 -13.80
CA ARG A 76 6.73 -14.93 -13.17
C ARG A 76 6.23 -13.86 -12.19
N PRO A 77 4.91 -13.61 -12.10
CA PRO A 77 4.35 -12.70 -11.11
C PRO A 77 4.57 -13.25 -9.70
N VAL A 78 4.99 -12.37 -8.80
CA VAL A 78 5.16 -12.65 -7.37
C VAL A 78 4.67 -11.45 -6.56
N ILE A 79 4.21 -11.72 -5.35
CA ILE A 79 3.91 -10.70 -4.34
C ILE A 79 5.10 -10.65 -3.39
N GLU A 80 5.71 -9.48 -3.23
CA GLU A 80 6.79 -9.22 -2.28
C GLU A 80 6.28 -8.26 -1.21
N CYS A 81 6.18 -8.75 0.02
CA CYS A 81 5.78 -7.97 1.19
C CYS A 81 6.95 -7.80 2.14
N ARG A 82 7.11 -6.60 2.71
CA ARG A 82 8.13 -6.28 3.71
C ARG A 82 7.67 -5.14 4.59
N ARG A 83 8.37 -4.92 5.70
CA ARG A 83 8.15 -3.72 6.51
C ARG A 83 8.46 -2.46 5.70
N ASP A 84 7.63 -1.44 5.84
CA ASP A 84 7.93 -0.10 5.34
C ASP A 84 8.96 0.60 6.23
N GLY A 85 9.83 1.42 5.62
CA GLY A 85 10.88 2.15 6.33
C GLY A 85 12.09 1.29 6.71
N ALA A 86 12.47 1.29 7.99
CA ALA A 86 13.71 0.66 8.45
C ALA A 86 13.64 -0.87 8.35
N LEU A 87 14.49 -1.43 7.49
CA LEU A 87 14.46 -2.87 7.16
C LEU A 87 15.31 -3.74 8.11
N ALA A 88 16.38 -3.21 8.71
CA ALA A 88 17.29 -4.03 9.51
C ALA A 88 16.55 -4.76 10.65
N GLY A 89 16.78 -6.08 10.76
CA GLY A 89 16.12 -6.93 11.76
C GLY A 89 14.71 -7.40 11.40
N THR A 90 14.12 -6.88 10.32
CA THR A 90 12.76 -7.21 9.87
C THR A 90 12.75 -8.37 8.88
N TYR A 91 11.55 -8.76 8.43
CA TYR A 91 11.34 -9.85 7.48
C TYR A 91 10.71 -9.34 6.18
N ALA A 92 11.01 -10.04 5.10
CA ALA A 92 10.28 -9.99 3.84
C ALA A 92 9.71 -11.38 3.53
N ALA A 93 8.55 -11.41 2.89
CA ALA A 93 7.97 -12.58 2.30
C ALA A 93 7.80 -12.38 0.79
N VAL A 94 8.23 -13.36 0.01
CA VAL A 94 8.01 -13.41 -1.44
C VAL A 94 7.16 -14.63 -1.73
N MET A 95 5.97 -14.41 -2.28
CA MET A 95 5.01 -15.45 -2.62
C MET A 95 4.79 -15.49 -4.12
N SER A 96 4.78 -16.70 -4.68
CA SER A 96 4.43 -16.99 -6.06
C SER A 96 3.30 -18.01 -6.11
N ALA A 97 2.83 -18.32 -7.31
CA ALA A 97 1.89 -19.41 -7.54
C ALA A 97 2.41 -20.80 -7.12
N ARG A 98 3.71 -20.96 -6.78
CA ARG A 98 4.31 -22.28 -6.47
C ARG A 98 4.96 -22.36 -5.09
N SER A 99 5.31 -21.23 -4.49
CA SER A 99 6.16 -21.21 -3.29
C SER A 99 6.10 -19.90 -2.54
N VAL A 100 6.46 -19.98 -1.26
CA VAL A 100 6.74 -18.84 -0.39
C VAL A 100 8.20 -18.88 0.05
N THR A 101 8.86 -17.73 0.07
CA THR A 101 10.21 -17.54 0.62
C THR A 101 10.17 -16.44 1.66
N VAL A 102 10.71 -16.69 2.84
CA VAL A 102 10.87 -15.69 3.90
C VAL A 102 12.34 -15.37 4.05
N ALA A 103 12.66 -14.08 4.02
CA ALA A 103 14.01 -13.57 4.23
C ALA A 103 14.03 -12.64 5.45
N ARG A 104 15.13 -12.66 6.20
CA ARG A 104 15.41 -11.69 7.26
C ARG A 104 16.43 -10.68 6.79
N PHE A 105 16.12 -9.40 6.92
CA PHE A 105 17.05 -8.33 6.67
C PHE A 105 18.10 -8.26 7.79
N ARG A 106 19.38 -8.38 7.40
CA ARG A 106 20.54 -8.15 8.27
C ARG A 106 20.93 -6.67 8.29
N SER A 107 20.65 -5.96 7.22
CA SER A 107 20.85 -4.52 7.05
C SER A 107 19.77 -3.98 6.11
N SER A 108 19.79 -2.68 5.81
CA SER A 108 18.91 -2.08 4.79
C SER A 108 19.15 -2.60 3.37
N ARG A 109 20.29 -3.25 3.10
CA ARG A 109 20.70 -3.72 1.77
C ARG A 109 20.90 -5.21 1.67
N THR A 110 20.89 -5.92 2.79
CA THR A 110 21.21 -7.35 2.85
C THR A 110 20.10 -8.11 3.53
N ALA A 111 19.52 -9.07 2.82
CA ALA A 111 18.56 -10.03 3.34
C ALA A 111 19.07 -11.45 3.17
N GLN A 112 18.77 -12.32 4.13
CA GLN A 112 19.11 -13.73 4.10
C GLN A 112 17.84 -14.56 4.11
N THR A 113 17.70 -15.48 3.16
CA THR A 113 16.62 -16.46 3.16
C THR A 113 16.69 -17.33 4.42
N ILE A 114 15.61 -17.37 5.20
CA ILE A 114 15.53 -18.17 6.44
C ILE A 114 14.52 -19.31 6.33
N LEU A 115 13.59 -19.25 5.39
CA LEU A 115 12.60 -20.28 5.16
C LEU A 115 12.15 -20.26 3.71
N THR A 116 11.86 -21.44 3.18
CA THR A 116 11.14 -21.59 1.91
C THR A 116 10.11 -22.71 2.05
N ALA A 117 8.96 -22.54 1.43
CA ALA A 117 7.89 -23.53 1.36
C ALA A 117 7.36 -23.65 -0.07
N ARG A 118 6.86 -24.83 -0.45
CA ARG A 118 6.14 -25.05 -1.71
C ARG A 118 4.66 -25.27 -1.43
N HIS A 119 3.79 -24.69 -2.25
CA HIS A 119 2.36 -24.96 -2.15
C HIS A 119 2.10 -26.44 -2.46
N GLY A 120 1.30 -27.11 -1.63
CA GLY A 120 1.06 -28.56 -1.74
C GLY A 120 2.29 -29.43 -1.46
N GLY A 121 3.36 -28.86 -0.88
CA GLY A 121 4.60 -29.57 -0.60
C GLY A 121 5.15 -29.27 0.78
N GLY A 122 6.41 -29.63 1.00
CA GLY A 122 7.12 -29.37 2.25
C GLY A 122 7.67 -27.95 2.37
N TRP A 123 8.13 -27.63 3.57
CA TRP A 123 8.90 -26.43 3.89
C TRP A 123 10.29 -26.82 4.40
N ARG A 124 11.21 -25.85 4.35
CA ARG A 124 12.56 -25.99 4.94
C ARG A 124 13.01 -24.68 5.57
N ALA A 125 13.68 -24.78 6.71
CA ALA A 125 14.44 -23.67 7.28
C ALA A 125 15.83 -23.57 6.63
N CYS A 126 16.28 -22.35 6.33
CA CYS A 126 17.57 -22.04 5.72
C CYS A 126 18.59 -21.50 6.74
N SER A 127 18.50 -21.92 8.01
CA SER A 127 19.42 -21.45 9.06
C SER A 127 20.84 -22.00 8.84
N ARG A 128 21.86 -21.26 9.33
CA ARG A 128 23.24 -21.80 9.41
C ARG A 128 23.31 -23.08 10.25
N THR A 129 22.40 -23.25 11.20
CA THR A 129 22.32 -24.41 12.10
C THR A 129 21.82 -25.67 11.41
N ALA A 130 20.92 -25.54 10.42
CA ALA A 130 20.41 -26.67 9.63
C ALA A 130 21.51 -27.39 8.80
N ARG A 131 22.70 -26.79 8.67
CA ARG A 131 23.86 -27.41 8.01
C ARG A 131 24.54 -28.50 8.85
N ARG A 132 24.28 -28.58 10.16
CA ARG A 132 24.84 -29.60 11.06
C ARG A 132 23.99 -30.88 11.17
N SER A 133 22.71 -30.82 10.83
CA SER A 133 21.79 -31.96 10.81
C SER A 133 21.60 -32.46 9.37
N ARG A 134 22.62 -33.13 8.82
CA ARG A 134 22.52 -33.81 7.52
C ARG A 134 21.58 -35.00 7.64
N ILE A 135 20.36 -34.91 7.09
CA ILE A 135 19.75 -35.94 6.22
C ILE A 135 18.83 -35.23 5.21
N ALA A 136 19.11 -35.46 3.93
CA ALA A 136 18.26 -35.28 2.75
C ALA A 136 17.89 -33.86 2.22
N SER A 137 18.21 -33.72 0.93
CA SER A 137 17.42 -33.01 -0.11
C SER A 137 17.80 -31.57 -0.47
N LEU A 138 18.66 -31.49 -1.49
CA LEU A 138 18.70 -30.50 -2.57
C LEU A 138 18.92 -29.02 -2.18
N SER A 139 20.18 -28.61 -2.33
CA SER A 139 20.77 -27.27 -2.16
C SER A 139 20.23 -26.14 -3.06
N ARG A 140 19.08 -26.32 -3.73
CA ARG A 140 18.53 -25.29 -4.62
C ARG A 140 17.52 -24.41 -3.88
N GLY A 141 18.01 -23.30 -3.32
CA GLY A 141 17.16 -22.19 -2.90
C GLY A 141 17.35 -21.66 -1.47
N CYS A 142 18.46 -21.98 -0.80
CA CYS A 142 18.93 -21.21 0.35
C CYS A 142 20.17 -20.42 -0.10
N ARG A 143 19.96 -19.33 -0.84
CA ARG A 143 20.97 -18.32 -1.11
C ARG A 143 20.52 -17.01 -0.45
#